data_AF-A0A316YHG9-F1
#
_entry.id   AF-A0A316YHG9-F1
#
_cell.length_a   1.000
_cell.length_b   1.000
_cell.length_c   1.000
_cell.angle_alpha   90.00
_cell.angle_beta   90.00
_cell.angle_gamma   90.00
#
_symmetry.space_group_name_H-M   'P 1'
#
loop_
_entity.id
_entity.type
_entity.pdbx_description
1 polymer ?
#
loop_
_entity_poly.entity_id
_entity_poly.type
_entity_poly.pdbx_seq_one_letter_code
_entity_poly.pdbx_strand_id
1 'polypeptide(L)'
;MPSALPHPALDASQNLIPALKAFWPTYKSFFPSATSLLDYRNHVAFYSKADSLHSAIAICGFFTIYVYVMQQITGNASQVDGLWTFLPVIYGAHFALQKYVAYQIDPPKLSGFFGATRSVTQSWADLVEPRLALMLALQLLWSARLTYNAVRRGMFKAGEEDYRWPLLRARMSRPVWEIFTLTFIAIAQNILLACTALPQYVILQSASAKYKSAPPPRPASHLVAGDYAIAALLVVNLVVQFIADHQQQEYQNFKRGNDITGKPLTVSEARSSRYTPSDAKRGFVTKGLWAWSRHPNFACEQTTWWILWLFVPLTFYPSSHHVARPAFEYLVNAAIASPLLMNSLFLPSALFSEEVSAEKYPEYRQYQRRVGMFWPIPDTLARSAYYGFVADKATKQRVEADVWGSPAVHDKLK
;
A
#
# COMPACT_ATOMS: atom_id res chain seq x y z
N MET A 1 27.56 -23.72 1.78
CA MET A 1 26.68 -23.47 2.94
C MET A 1 25.76 -22.34 2.55
N PRO A 2 24.42 -22.41 2.73
CA PRO A 2 23.63 -21.21 2.53
C PRO A 2 24.11 -20.21 3.57
N SER A 3 24.64 -19.07 3.13
CA SER A 3 25.07 -18.01 4.04
C SER A 3 23.84 -17.62 4.84
N ALA A 4 23.78 -18.06 6.10
CA ALA A 4 22.75 -17.66 7.04
C ALA A 4 22.59 -16.15 6.93
N LEU A 5 21.38 -15.62 6.76
CA LEU A 5 21.18 -14.17 6.62
C LEU A 5 21.86 -13.39 7.76
N PRO A 6 22.16 -12.10 7.59
CA PRO A 6 22.98 -11.35 8.55
C PRO A 6 22.43 -11.34 9.98
N HIS A 7 21.13 -11.63 10.14
CA HIS A 7 20.48 -11.78 11.43
C HIS A 7 19.40 -12.88 11.34
N PRO A 8 19.22 -13.76 12.34
CA PRO A 8 18.21 -14.81 12.32
C PRO A 8 16.76 -14.29 12.17
N ALA A 9 16.47 -13.08 12.63
CA ALA A 9 15.16 -12.42 12.42
C ALA A 9 14.84 -12.14 10.94
N LEU A 10 15.86 -12.01 10.08
CA LEU A 10 15.67 -11.86 8.62
C LEU A 10 15.40 -13.20 7.93
N ASP A 11 15.73 -14.31 8.59
CA ASP A 11 15.53 -15.66 8.05
C ASP A 11 14.09 -16.10 8.21
N ALA A 12 13.40 -16.20 7.06
CA ALA A 12 12.03 -16.68 6.97
C ALA A 12 11.89 -18.09 7.54
N SER A 13 12.90 -18.95 7.40
CA SER A 13 12.88 -20.32 7.92
C SER A 13 12.93 -20.38 9.46
N GLN A 14 13.40 -19.30 10.10
CA GLN A 14 13.51 -19.20 11.56
C GLN A 14 12.28 -18.55 12.21
N ASN A 15 11.50 -17.74 11.47
CA ASN A 15 10.40 -16.95 12.04
C ASN A 15 9.10 -17.09 11.24
N LEU A 16 9.08 -16.58 10.00
CA LEU A 16 7.85 -16.49 9.20
C LEU A 16 7.27 -17.87 8.84
N ILE A 17 8.09 -18.78 8.28
CA ILE A 17 7.64 -20.11 7.85
C ILE A 17 7.17 -20.96 9.03
N PRO A 18 7.91 -21.05 10.16
CA PRO A 18 7.41 -21.73 11.35
C PRO A 18 6.09 -21.15 11.86
N ALA A 19 5.96 -19.82 11.93
CA ALA A 19 4.72 -19.18 12.37
C ALA A 19 3.53 -19.54 11.46
N LEU A 20 3.72 -19.50 10.13
CA LEU A 20 2.70 -19.92 9.17
C LEU A 20 2.30 -21.40 9.33
N LYS A 21 3.28 -22.31 9.46
CA LYS A 21 3.02 -23.75 9.64
C LYS A 21 2.31 -24.06 10.97
N ALA A 22 2.64 -23.32 12.02
CA ALA A 22 2.07 -23.50 13.35
C ALA A 22 0.64 -22.94 13.47
N PHE A 23 0.19 -22.07 12.54
CA PHE A 23 -1.09 -21.38 12.67
C PHE A 23 -2.26 -22.33 12.93
N TRP A 24 -2.51 -23.31 12.06
CA TRP A 24 -3.69 -24.18 12.19
C TRP A 24 -3.63 -25.10 13.43
N PRO A 25 -2.51 -25.77 13.75
CA PRO A 25 -2.37 -26.50 15.00
C PRO A 25 -2.59 -25.62 16.24
N THR A 26 -2.00 -24.42 16.29
CA THR A 26 -2.16 -23.48 17.40
C THR A 26 -3.61 -22.97 17.49
N TYR A 27 -4.23 -22.60 16.37
CA TYR A 27 -5.62 -22.16 16.36
C TYR A 27 -6.55 -23.24 16.95
N LYS A 28 -6.40 -24.50 16.54
CA LYS A 28 -7.18 -25.62 17.10
C LYS A 28 -6.91 -25.89 18.58
N SER A 29 -5.71 -25.61 19.09
CA SER A 29 -5.42 -25.79 20.52
C SER A 29 -6.12 -24.74 21.39
N PHE A 30 -6.30 -23.51 20.89
CA PHE A 30 -7.07 -22.47 21.57
C PHE A 30 -8.58 -22.60 21.31
N PHE A 31 -8.98 -23.12 20.15
CA PHE A 31 -10.37 -23.24 19.74
C PHE A 31 -10.73 -24.67 19.29
N PRO A 32 -10.78 -25.65 20.22
CA PRO A 32 -11.03 -27.06 19.89
C PRO A 32 -12.47 -27.35 19.44
N SER A 33 -13.43 -26.45 19.71
CA SER A 33 -14.85 -26.63 19.42
C SER A 33 -15.54 -25.31 19.02
N ALA A 34 -16.73 -25.38 18.42
CA ALA A 34 -17.51 -24.18 18.11
C ALA A 34 -17.86 -23.34 19.35
N THR A 35 -18.09 -23.99 20.50
CA THR A 35 -18.39 -23.29 21.77
C THR A 35 -17.18 -22.52 22.29
N SER A 36 -15.96 -23.02 22.05
CA SER A 36 -14.73 -22.33 22.46
C SER A 36 -14.49 -21.01 21.71
N LEU A 37 -15.10 -20.83 20.52
CA LEU A 37 -15.08 -19.56 19.78
C LEU A 37 -15.90 -18.46 20.46
N LEU A 38 -16.86 -18.83 21.32
CA LEU A 38 -17.70 -17.88 22.06
C LEU A 38 -17.05 -17.45 23.39
N ASP A 39 -16.00 -18.14 23.84
CA ASP A 39 -15.30 -17.80 25.07
C ASP A 39 -14.22 -16.74 24.81
N TYR A 40 -14.47 -15.52 25.30
CA TYR A 40 -13.53 -14.41 25.16
C TYR A 40 -12.14 -14.70 25.78
N ARG A 41 -12.05 -15.59 26.78
CA ARG A 41 -10.78 -15.94 27.42
C ARG A 41 -9.85 -16.68 26.47
N ASN A 42 -10.40 -17.50 25.57
CA ASN A 42 -9.62 -18.17 24.55
C ASN A 42 -9.07 -17.17 23.54
N HIS A 43 -9.84 -16.14 23.17
CA HIS A 43 -9.37 -15.04 22.32
C HIS A 43 -8.27 -14.22 22.98
N VAL A 44 -8.43 -13.88 24.26
CA VAL A 44 -7.39 -13.20 25.06
C VAL A 44 -6.11 -14.04 25.11
N ALA A 45 -6.22 -15.34 25.39
CA ALA A 45 -5.08 -16.23 25.46
C ALA A 45 -4.42 -16.45 24.08
N PHE A 46 -5.20 -16.59 23.02
CA PHE A 46 -4.71 -16.71 21.65
C PHE A 46 -3.92 -15.46 21.23
N TYR A 47 -4.48 -14.27 21.46
CA TYR A 47 -3.81 -13.01 21.11
C TYR A 47 -2.52 -12.78 21.91
N SER A 48 -2.53 -13.07 23.22
CA SER A 48 -1.39 -12.80 24.12
C SER A 48 -0.27 -13.84 24.05
N LYS A 49 -0.59 -15.11 23.77
CA LYS A 49 0.36 -16.23 23.88
C LYS A 49 0.77 -16.85 22.55
N ALA A 50 -0.05 -16.74 21.50
CA ALA A 50 0.33 -17.21 20.18
C ALA A 50 1.30 -16.24 19.50
N ASP A 51 1.88 -16.65 18.37
CA ASP A 51 2.67 -15.73 17.56
C ASP A 51 1.75 -14.60 17.05
N SER A 52 2.22 -13.35 17.10
CA SER A 52 1.45 -12.18 16.63
C SER A 52 0.96 -12.32 15.19
N LEU A 53 1.63 -13.11 14.34
CA LEU A 53 1.18 -13.42 12.99
C LEU A 53 -0.12 -14.23 12.98
N HIS A 54 -0.37 -15.08 13.98
CA HIS A 54 -1.58 -15.92 14.04
C HIS A 54 -2.86 -15.08 14.17
N SER A 55 -2.84 -14.05 15.02
CA SER A 55 -3.93 -13.07 15.09
C SER A 55 -4.10 -12.29 13.79
N ALA A 56 -3.01 -11.94 13.09
CA ALA A 56 -3.10 -11.29 11.78
C ALA A 56 -3.72 -12.22 10.72
N ILE A 57 -3.38 -13.51 10.72
CA ILE A 57 -4.01 -14.51 9.84
C ILE A 57 -5.49 -14.66 10.14
N ALA A 58 -5.89 -14.68 11.42
CA ALA A 58 -7.30 -14.74 11.82
C ALA A 58 -8.08 -13.50 11.35
N ILE A 59 -7.51 -12.29 11.51
CA ILE A 59 -8.08 -11.04 10.99
C ILE A 59 -8.23 -11.10 9.46
N CYS A 60 -7.20 -11.60 8.76
CA CYS A 60 -7.23 -11.78 7.30
C CYS A 60 -8.33 -12.76 6.86
N GLY A 61 -8.48 -13.88 7.56
CA GLY A 61 -9.54 -14.85 7.30
C GLY A 61 -10.93 -14.26 7.50
N PHE A 62 -11.13 -13.49 8.57
CA PHE A 62 -12.39 -12.79 8.83
C PHE A 62 -12.74 -11.83 7.69
N PHE A 63 -11.83 -10.93 7.30
CA PHE A 63 -12.10 -9.98 6.21
C PHE A 63 -12.22 -10.65 4.84
N THR A 64 -11.54 -11.77 4.61
CA THR A 64 -11.72 -12.59 3.40
C THR A 64 -13.15 -13.13 3.31
N ILE A 65 -13.66 -13.71 4.41
CA ILE A 65 -15.04 -14.21 4.47
C ILE A 65 -16.02 -13.05 4.31
N TYR A 66 -15.80 -11.93 5.00
CA TYR A 66 -16.64 -10.73 4.89
C TYR A 66 -16.72 -10.22 3.45
N VAL A 67 -15.58 -10.02 2.78
CA VAL A 67 -15.54 -9.53 1.38
C VAL A 67 -16.30 -10.47 0.47
N TYR A 68 -16.07 -11.79 0.57
CA TYR A 68 -16.75 -12.77 -0.26
C TYR A 68 -18.26 -12.76 -0.02
N VAL A 69 -18.70 -12.89 1.24
CA VAL A 69 -20.13 -12.93 1.60
C VAL A 69 -20.83 -11.64 1.20
N MET A 70 -20.26 -10.47 1.50
CA MET A 70 -20.86 -9.19 1.16
C MET A 70 -20.95 -8.97 -0.34
N GLN A 71 -19.96 -9.44 -1.11
CA GLN A 71 -20.05 -9.40 -2.57
C GLN A 71 -21.20 -10.28 -3.08
N GLN A 72 -21.40 -11.48 -2.51
CA GLN A 72 -22.50 -12.37 -2.91
C GLN A 72 -23.87 -11.76 -2.57
N ILE A 73 -23.98 -11.05 -1.44
CA ILE A 73 -25.22 -10.37 -1.03
C ILE A 73 -25.51 -9.14 -1.91
N THR A 74 -24.49 -8.34 -2.21
CA THR A 74 -24.67 -7.03 -2.84
C THR A 74 -24.48 -7.02 -4.35
N GLY A 75 -23.83 -8.04 -4.92
CA GLY A 75 -23.36 -8.05 -6.31
C GLY A 75 -22.23 -7.07 -6.61
N ASN A 76 -21.68 -6.39 -5.59
CA ASN A 76 -20.66 -5.35 -5.70
C ASN A 76 -19.29 -5.89 -5.27
N ALA A 77 -18.33 -5.92 -6.19
CA ALA A 77 -16.97 -6.41 -6.01
C ALA A 77 -16.03 -5.43 -5.28
N SER A 78 -16.45 -4.18 -5.09
CA SER A 78 -15.69 -3.16 -4.38
C SER A 78 -15.71 -3.26 -2.86
N GLN A 79 -16.19 -4.38 -2.27
CA GLN A 79 -16.13 -4.58 -0.82
C GLN A 79 -14.70 -4.46 -0.30
N VAL A 80 -13.73 -5.01 -1.03
CA VAL A 80 -12.32 -4.91 -0.65
C VAL A 80 -11.75 -3.51 -0.87
N ASP A 81 -12.21 -2.78 -1.89
CA ASP A 81 -11.74 -1.42 -2.22
C ASP A 81 -11.97 -0.44 -1.06
N GLY A 82 -13.08 -0.58 -0.32
CA GLY A 82 -13.32 0.20 0.89
C GLY A 82 -12.38 -0.17 2.04
N LEU A 83 -11.97 -1.43 2.13
CA LEU A 83 -11.07 -1.94 3.18
C LEU A 83 -9.62 -1.52 2.98
N TRP A 84 -9.22 -1.22 1.73
CA TRP A 84 -7.86 -0.78 1.38
C TRP A 84 -7.38 0.40 2.23
N THR A 85 -8.26 1.34 2.57
CA THR A 85 -7.85 2.51 3.35
C THR A 85 -7.65 2.21 4.84
N PHE A 86 -8.12 1.08 5.35
CA PHE A 86 -8.11 0.77 6.79
C PHE A 86 -7.23 -0.43 7.14
N LEU A 87 -7.29 -1.51 6.36
CA LEU A 87 -6.62 -2.76 6.72
C LEU A 87 -5.10 -2.65 6.87
N PRO A 88 -4.34 -1.92 6.02
CA PRO A 88 -2.90 -1.76 6.22
C PRO A 88 -2.56 -1.08 7.54
N VAL A 89 -3.37 -0.12 7.99
CA VAL A 89 -3.23 0.51 9.30
C VAL A 89 -3.61 -0.45 10.42
N ILE A 90 -4.68 -1.23 10.26
CA ILE A 90 -5.10 -2.23 11.25
C ILE A 90 -3.99 -3.26 11.48
N TYR A 91 -3.39 -3.79 10.42
CA TYR A 91 -2.26 -4.72 10.54
C TYR A 91 -1.01 -4.04 11.09
N GLY A 92 -0.73 -2.81 10.67
CA GLY A 92 0.39 -2.04 11.21
C GLY A 92 0.25 -1.75 12.70
N ALA A 93 -0.95 -1.37 13.15
CA ALA A 93 -1.29 -1.11 14.53
C ALA A 93 -1.25 -2.40 15.35
N HIS A 94 -1.75 -3.50 14.79
CA HIS A 94 -1.68 -4.83 15.39
C HIS A 94 -0.24 -5.19 15.78
N PHE A 95 0.72 -5.08 14.86
CA PHE A 95 2.12 -5.37 15.20
C PHE A 95 2.79 -4.29 16.05
N ALA A 96 2.49 -3.01 15.84
CA ALA A 96 3.09 -1.92 16.62
C ALA A 96 2.64 -1.89 18.09
N LEU A 97 1.39 -2.27 18.35
CA LEU A 97 0.76 -2.24 19.67
C LEU A 97 0.59 -3.63 20.30
N GLN A 98 1.09 -4.70 19.66
CA GLN A 98 0.93 -6.09 20.12
C GLN A 98 1.30 -6.26 21.60
N LYS A 99 2.49 -5.81 21.99
CA LYS A 99 3.00 -5.94 23.38
C LYS A 99 2.11 -5.16 24.36
N TYR A 100 1.73 -3.95 24.00
CA TYR A 100 0.84 -3.10 24.79
C TYR A 100 -0.52 -3.77 24.99
N VAL A 101 -1.19 -4.18 23.92
CA VAL A 101 -2.53 -4.80 24.00
C VAL A 101 -2.46 -6.11 24.77
N ALA A 102 -1.48 -6.97 24.51
CA ALA A 102 -1.28 -8.23 25.23
C ALA A 102 -1.09 -8.00 26.73
N TYR A 103 -0.32 -6.99 27.13
CA TYR A 103 -0.14 -6.61 28.53
C TYR A 103 -1.45 -6.12 29.18
N GLN A 104 -2.28 -5.35 28.46
CA GLN A 104 -3.55 -4.86 29.02
C GLN A 104 -4.57 -6.00 29.24
N ILE A 105 -4.59 -7.00 28.36
CA ILE A 105 -5.60 -8.08 28.40
C ILE A 105 -5.15 -9.32 29.19
N ASP A 106 -3.84 -9.58 29.29
CA ASP A 106 -3.26 -10.69 30.06
C ASP A 106 -1.93 -10.26 30.73
N PRO A 107 -1.97 -9.37 31.75
CA PRO A 107 -0.76 -8.85 32.37
C PRO A 107 0.04 -9.96 33.07
N PRO A 108 1.37 -10.00 32.90
CA PRO A 108 2.21 -11.01 33.54
C PRO A 108 2.10 -10.93 35.07
N LYS A 109 1.87 -12.08 35.69
CA LYS A 109 1.73 -12.23 37.15
C LYS A 109 3.01 -12.81 37.72
N LEU A 110 3.55 -12.14 38.73
CA LEU A 110 4.65 -12.65 39.55
C LEU A 110 4.07 -13.43 40.73
N SER A 111 4.48 -14.69 40.89
CA SER A 111 4.08 -15.54 42.02
C SER A 111 5.03 -15.30 43.19
N GLY A 112 4.51 -14.82 44.32
CA GLY A 112 5.24 -14.69 45.57
C GLY A 112 5.38 -16.02 46.31
N PHE A 113 6.29 -16.06 47.28
CA PHE A 113 6.65 -17.27 48.05
C PHE A 113 5.47 -17.94 48.78
N PHE A 114 4.40 -17.18 49.08
CA PHE A 114 3.16 -17.65 49.72
C PHE A 114 1.95 -17.72 48.77
N GLY A 115 2.17 -17.78 47.45
CA GLY A 115 1.08 -17.86 46.46
C GLY A 115 0.38 -16.53 46.15
N ALA A 116 0.76 -15.43 46.80
CA ALA A 116 0.29 -14.10 46.44
C ALA A 116 0.80 -13.72 45.04
N THR A 117 -0.10 -13.38 44.12
CA THR A 117 0.27 -12.93 42.78
C THR A 117 0.20 -11.41 42.67
N ARG A 118 1.25 -10.80 42.08
CA ARG A 118 1.26 -9.36 41.75
C ARG A 118 1.51 -9.18 40.26
N SER A 119 0.75 -8.30 39.62
CA SER A 119 1.02 -7.91 38.24
C SER A 119 2.31 -7.09 38.16
N VAL A 120 3.15 -7.39 37.17
CA VAL A 120 4.36 -6.61 36.91
C VAL A 120 3.97 -5.27 36.31
N THR A 121 4.38 -4.16 36.92
CA THR A 121 4.16 -2.82 36.36
C THR A 121 5.17 -2.56 35.24
N GLN A 122 4.69 -2.32 34.02
CA GLN A 122 5.53 -1.89 32.88
C GLN A 122 5.11 -0.49 32.43
N SER A 123 6.09 0.33 32.04
CA SER A 123 5.81 1.64 31.47
C SER A 123 5.35 1.50 30.02
N TRP A 124 4.60 2.49 29.51
CA TRP A 124 4.23 2.53 28.10
C TRP A 124 5.45 2.55 27.16
N ALA A 125 6.56 3.15 27.60
CA ALA A 125 7.81 3.21 26.84
C ALA A 125 8.46 1.83 26.67
N ASP A 126 8.18 0.88 27.55
CA ASP A 126 8.66 -0.51 27.46
C ASP A 126 7.77 -1.39 26.56
N LEU A 127 6.52 -0.94 26.31
CA LEU A 127 5.48 -1.72 25.65
C LEU A 127 5.28 -1.37 24.18
N VAL A 128 5.79 -0.22 23.72
CA VAL A 128 5.66 0.23 22.32
C VAL A 128 7.02 0.62 21.80
N GLU A 129 7.50 -0.10 20.79
CA GLU A 129 8.79 0.19 20.14
C GLU A 129 8.69 1.53 19.37
N PRO A 130 9.53 2.54 19.66
CA PRO A 130 9.49 3.84 18.99
C PRO A 130 9.52 3.77 17.46
N ARG A 131 10.30 2.85 16.87
CA ARG A 131 10.34 2.67 15.41
C ARG A 131 9.01 2.15 14.85
N LEU A 132 8.38 1.18 15.53
CA LEU A 132 7.07 0.67 15.11
C LEU A 132 5.98 1.73 15.27
N ALA A 133 6.05 2.54 16.33
CA ALA A 133 5.15 3.69 16.53
C ALA A 133 5.31 4.73 15.41
N LEU A 134 6.53 5.05 15.01
CA LEU A 134 6.80 5.93 13.87
C LEU A 134 6.22 5.37 12.57
N MET A 135 6.45 4.09 12.29
CA MET A 135 5.87 3.42 11.10
C MET A 135 4.33 3.46 11.12
N LEU A 136 3.70 3.23 12.28
CA LEU A 136 2.26 3.33 12.43
C LEU A 136 1.76 4.77 12.19
N ALA A 137 2.43 5.79 12.74
CA ALA A 137 2.08 7.19 12.52
C ALA A 137 2.17 7.57 11.03
N LEU A 138 3.20 7.09 10.34
CA LEU A 138 3.38 7.25 8.91
C LEU A 138 2.28 6.55 8.09
N GLN A 139 1.86 5.35 8.49
CA GLN A 139 0.73 4.66 7.86
C GLN A 139 -0.61 5.35 8.13
N LEU A 140 -0.81 5.94 9.32
CA LEU A 140 -1.99 6.76 9.62
C LEU A 140 -2.05 8.00 8.73
N LEU A 141 -0.92 8.66 8.46
CA LEU A 141 -0.86 9.77 7.49
C LEU A 141 -1.21 9.31 6.07
N TRP A 142 -0.65 8.16 5.63
CA TRP A 142 -0.98 7.56 4.33
C TRP A 142 -2.48 7.23 4.23
N SER A 143 -3.05 6.62 5.26
CA SER A 143 -4.46 6.24 5.32
C SER A 143 -5.39 7.46 5.36
N ALA A 144 -5.06 8.48 6.14
CA ALA A 144 -5.83 9.73 6.17
C ALA A 144 -5.88 10.38 4.78
N ARG A 145 -4.74 10.43 4.08
CA ARG A 145 -4.66 10.91 2.69
C ARG A 145 -5.50 10.06 1.73
N LEU A 146 -5.40 8.73 1.80
CA LEU A 146 -6.16 7.82 0.95
C LEU A 146 -7.67 7.91 1.24
N THR A 147 -8.08 7.91 2.51
CA THR A 147 -9.48 8.06 2.93
C THR A 147 -10.04 9.37 2.42
N TYR A 148 -9.32 10.48 2.58
CA TYR A 148 -9.72 11.77 2.06
C TYR A 148 -9.93 11.73 0.53
N ASN A 149 -9.04 11.07 -0.21
CA ASN A 149 -9.16 10.88 -1.65
C ASN A 149 -10.34 9.94 -2.05
N ALA A 150 -10.61 8.91 -1.25
CA ALA A 150 -11.72 7.98 -1.45
C ALA A 150 -13.07 8.66 -1.22
N VAL A 151 -13.20 9.43 -0.13
CA VAL A 151 -14.41 10.21 0.21
C VAL A 151 -14.74 11.21 -0.88
N ARG A 152 -13.78 12.03 -1.34
CA ARG A 152 -14.03 13.03 -2.41
C ARG A 152 -14.47 12.39 -3.74
N ARG A 153 -14.05 11.16 -4.01
CA ARG A 153 -14.42 10.41 -5.22
C ARG A 153 -15.75 9.69 -5.07
N GLY A 154 -16.36 9.73 -3.89
CA GLY A 154 -17.62 9.06 -3.61
C GLY A 154 -17.51 7.56 -3.42
N MET A 155 -16.31 7.02 -3.14
CA MET A 155 -16.05 5.58 -3.02
C MET A 155 -16.89 4.89 -1.94
N PHE A 156 -17.31 5.63 -0.91
CA PHE A 156 -18.14 5.11 0.18
C PHE A 156 -19.65 5.34 -0.01
N LYS A 157 -20.08 5.83 -1.17
CA LYS A 157 -21.51 5.96 -1.48
C LYS A 157 -22.14 4.57 -1.62
N ALA A 158 -23.33 4.39 -1.07
CA ALA A 158 -24.04 3.13 -1.17
C ALA A 158 -24.28 2.75 -2.64
N GLY A 159 -23.88 1.53 -3.02
CA GLY A 159 -24.00 1.02 -4.38
C GLY A 159 -22.90 1.45 -5.35
N GLU A 160 -21.95 2.30 -4.94
CA GLU A 160 -20.81 2.65 -5.78
C GLU A 160 -19.87 1.43 -5.93
N GLU A 161 -19.50 1.14 -7.18
CA GLU A 161 -18.55 0.08 -7.53
C GLU A 161 -17.48 0.69 -8.44
N ASP A 162 -16.21 0.28 -8.25
CA ASP A 162 -15.14 0.69 -9.14
C ASP A 162 -15.45 0.26 -10.57
N TYR A 163 -15.39 1.21 -11.51
CA TYR A 163 -15.76 1.03 -12.90
C TYR A 163 -15.03 -0.13 -13.61
N ARG A 164 -13.87 -0.56 -13.08
CA ARG A 164 -13.10 -1.69 -13.62
C ARG A 164 -13.82 -3.02 -13.41
N TRP A 165 -14.58 -3.18 -12.32
CA TRP A 165 -15.23 -4.46 -12.01
C TRP A 165 -16.33 -4.85 -13.00
N PRO A 166 -17.27 -3.98 -13.39
CA PRO A 166 -18.24 -4.30 -14.44
C PRO A 166 -17.58 -4.64 -15.78
N LEU A 167 -16.54 -3.90 -16.16
CA LEU A 167 -15.80 -4.14 -17.42
C LEU A 167 -15.10 -5.50 -17.40
N LEU A 168 -14.48 -5.88 -16.28
CA LEU A 168 -13.82 -7.16 -16.13
C LEU A 168 -14.83 -8.32 -16.07
N ARG A 169 -15.94 -8.14 -15.35
CA ARG A 169 -17.04 -9.11 -15.24
C ARG A 169 -17.66 -9.41 -16.60
N ALA A 170 -17.83 -8.40 -17.46
CA ALA A 170 -18.37 -8.57 -18.81
C ALA A 170 -17.46 -9.43 -19.73
N ARG A 171 -16.16 -9.56 -19.39
CA ARG A 171 -15.19 -10.37 -20.13
C ARG A 171 -15.11 -11.83 -19.64
N MET A 172 -15.90 -12.21 -18.64
CA MET A 172 -15.83 -13.53 -17.99
C MET A 172 -17.18 -14.24 -18.01
N SER A 173 -17.17 -15.57 -18.12
CA SER A 173 -18.37 -16.37 -17.84
C SER A 173 -18.65 -16.39 -16.35
N ARG A 174 -19.90 -16.68 -15.95
CA ARG A 174 -20.31 -16.69 -14.54
C ARG A 174 -19.42 -17.59 -13.66
N PRO A 175 -19.09 -18.85 -14.02
CA PRO A 175 -18.22 -19.68 -13.20
C PRO A 175 -16.80 -19.10 -13.02
N VAL A 176 -16.26 -18.50 -14.09
CA VAL A 176 -14.93 -17.86 -14.05
C VAL A 176 -14.97 -16.64 -13.13
N TRP A 177 -16.03 -15.84 -13.19
CA TRP A 177 -16.23 -14.70 -12.30
C TRP A 177 -16.31 -15.13 -10.83
N GLU A 178 -17.06 -16.19 -10.50
CA GLU A 178 -17.14 -16.67 -9.11
C GLU A 178 -15.77 -17.14 -8.59
N ILE A 179 -15.02 -17.91 -9.38
CA ILE A 179 -13.66 -18.35 -9.02
C ILE A 179 -12.73 -17.13 -8.86
N PHE A 180 -12.80 -16.18 -9.78
CA PHE A 180 -11.99 -14.97 -9.76
C PHE A 180 -12.29 -14.13 -8.50
N THR A 181 -13.56 -13.97 -8.15
CA THR A 181 -13.93 -13.17 -6.99
C THR A 181 -13.52 -13.82 -5.67
N LEU A 182 -13.66 -15.14 -5.53
CA LEU A 182 -13.17 -15.85 -4.36
C LEU A 182 -11.63 -15.79 -4.26
N THR A 183 -10.92 -16.12 -5.34
CA THR A 183 -9.46 -16.29 -5.30
C THR A 183 -8.71 -14.97 -5.33
N PHE A 184 -9.10 -14.04 -6.20
CA PHE A 184 -8.43 -12.76 -6.36
C PHE A 184 -9.00 -11.69 -5.43
N ILE A 185 -10.30 -11.38 -5.54
CA ILE A 185 -10.92 -10.25 -4.83
C ILE A 185 -11.00 -10.49 -3.33
N ALA A 186 -11.43 -11.68 -2.90
CA ALA A 186 -11.53 -11.99 -1.49
C ALA A 186 -10.19 -12.44 -0.89
N ILE A 187 -9.58 -13.52 -1.41
CA ILE A 187 -8.39 -14.12 -0.79
C ILE A 187 -7.12 -13.30 -1.07
N ALA A 188 -6.76 -13.12 -2.35
CA ALA A 188 -5.46 -12.53 -2.70
C ALA A 188 -5.33 -11.06 -2.25
N GLN A 189 -6.38 -10.24 -2.41
CA GLN A 189 -6.36 -8.85 -1.97
C GLN A 189 -6.24 -8.73 -0.45
N ASN A 190 -6.96 -9.53 0.35
CA ASN A 190 -6.84 -9.48 1.81
C ASN A 190 -5.47 -9.97 2.30
N ILE A 191 -4.91 -11.02 1.68
CA ILE A 191 -3.52 -11.46 1.97
C ILE A 191 -2.54 -10.34 1.61
N LEU A 192 -2.70 -9.70 0.46
CA LEU A 192 -1.85 -8.59 0.05
C LEU A 192 -1.92 -7.42 1.04
N LEU A 193 -3.11 -7.07 1.53
CA LEU A 193 -3.32 -6.05 2.55
C LEU A 193 -2.66 -6.43 3.88
N ALA A 194 -2.69 -7.71 4.28
CA ALA A 194 -1.95 -8.20 5.44
C ALA A 194 -0.43 -8.13 5.22
N CYS A 195 0.04 -8.47 4.03
CA CYS A 195 1.45 -8.47 3.68
C CYS A 195 2.09 -7.07 3.72
N THR A 196 1.28 -6.00 3.64
CA THR A 196 1.78 -4.63 3.81
C THR A 196 2.55 -4.42 5.11
N ALA A 197 2.13 -5.10 6.18
CA ALA A 197 2.70 -4.97 7.51
C ALA A 197 3.83 -5.98 7.82
N LEU A 198 4.29 -6.75 6.82
CA LEU A 198 5.45 -7.65 6.98
C LEU A 198 6.71 -6.94 7.51
N PRO A 199 7.05 -5.70 7.08
CA PRO A 199 8.15 -4.95 7.68
C PRO A 199 8.01 -4.79 9.20
N GLN A 200 6.83 -4.44 9.70
CA GLN A 200 6.57 -4.31 11.14
C GLN A 200 6.65 -5.65 11.86
N TYR A 201 6.12 -6.73 11.28
CA TYR A 201 6.25 -8.07 11.85
C TYR A 201 7.72 -8.47 12.01
N VAL A 202 8.55 -8.29 10.97
CA VAL A 202 9.99 -8.63 11.04
C VAL A 202 10.73 -7.80 12.10
N ILE A 203 10.43 -6.49 12.18
CA ILE A 203 11.01 -5.60 13.19
C ILE A 203 10.55 -6.00 14.60
N LEU A 204 9.26 -6.31 14.80
CA LEU A 204 8.74 -6.79 16.08
C LEU A 204 9.42 -8.09 16.52
N GLN A 205 9.61 -9.04 15.60
CA GLN A 205 10.29 -10.30 15.92
C GLN A 205 11.74 -10.08 16.34
N SER A 206 12.43 -9.07 15.78
CA SER A 206 13.79 -8.71 16.22
C SER A 206 13.86 -8.23 17.67
N ALA A 207 12.74 -7.73 18.22
CA ALA A 207 12.61 -7.30 19.62
C ALA A 207 12.07 -8.41 20.54
N SER A 208 11.93 -9.65 20.04
CA SER A 208 11.51 -10.81 20.82
C SER A 208 12.60 -11.28 21.79
N ALA A 209 12.19 -11.84 22.93
CA ALA A 209 13.10 -12.45 23.91
C ALA A 209 13.99 -13.55 23.28
N LYS A 210 13.52 -14.20 22.22
CA LYS A 210 14.28 -15.18 21.42
C LYS A 210 15.62 -14.64 20.91
N TYR A 211 15.72 -13.33 20.66
CA TYR A 211 16.92 -12.68 20.11
C TYR A 211 17.62 -11.76 21.09
N LYS A 212 17.33 -11.87 22.39
CA LYS A 212 17.94 -11.02 23.43
C LYS A 212 19.49 -11.11 23.47
N SER A 213 20.06 -12.25 23.11
CA SER A 213 21.51 -12.48 23.04
C SER A 213 22.16 -12.01 21.73
N ALA A 214 21.37 -11.58 20.74
CA ALA A 214 21.83 -11.10 19.46
C ALA A 214 20.96 -9.91 19.02
N PRO A 215 21.05 -8.75 19.69
CA PRO A 215 20.26 -7.58 19.32
C PRO A 215 20.69 -7.06 17.93
N PRO A 216 19.75 -6.55 17.12
CA PRO A 216 20.09 -5.90 15.86
C PRO A 216 20.97 -4.65 16.11
N PRO A 217 21.82 -4.24 15.14
CA PRO A 217 22.70 -3.08 15.30
C PRO A 217 21.99 -1.76 15.65
N ARG A 218 20.76 -1.59 15.17
CA ARG A 218 19.90 -0.43 15.45
C ARG A 218 18.54 -0.94 15.90
N PRO A 219 18.35 -1.31 17.18
CA PRO A 219 17.10 -1.88 17.66
C PRO A 219 15.92 -0.92 17.54
N ALA A 220 14.72 -1.49 17.53
CA ALA A 220 13.46 -0.75 17.36
C ALA A 220 13.13 0.15 18.57
N SER A 221 13.80 -0.07 19.70
CA SER A 221 13.64 0.65 20.97
C SER A 221 14.18 2.08 20.96
N HIS A 222 14.90 2.49 19.91
CA HIS A 222 15.35 3.87 19.73
C HIS A 222 15.30 4.30 18.26
N LEU A 223 15.08 5.60 18.06
CA LEU A 223 15.14 6.23 16.75
C LEU A 223 16.56 6.73 16.47
N VAL A 224 17.03 6.53 15.24
CA VAL A 224 18.28 7.06 14.71
C VAL A 224 17.99 8.08 13.61
N ALA A 225 19.02 8.81 13.15
CA ALA A 225 18.89 9.77 12.05
C ALA A 225 18.23 9.17 10.79
N GLY A 226 18.52 7.89 10.49
CA GLY A 226 17.90 7.17 9.38
C GLY A 226 16.39 7.01 9.49
N ASP A 227 15.84 6.89 10.71
CA ASP A 227 14.38 6.80 10.91
C ASP A 227 13.69 8.09 10.46
N TYR A 228 14.26 9.25 10.84
CA TYR A 228 13.75 10.55 10.43
C TYR A 228 13.92 10.82 8.94
N ALA A 229 15.02 10.35 8.34
CA ALA A 229 15.24 10.46 6.89
C ALA A 229 14.20 9.65 6.09
N ILE A 230 13.93 8.40 6.49
CA ILE A 230 12.90 7.55 5.87
C ILE A 230 11.50 8.14 6.09
N ALA A 231 11.21 8.65 7.29
CA ALA A 231 9.95 9.32 7.59
C ALA A 231 9.73 10.57 6.72
N ALA A 232 10.74 11.43 6.61
CA ALA A 232 10.69 12.61 5.74
C ALA A 232 10.50 12.23 4.27
N LEU A 233 11.20 11.18 3.81
CA LEU A 233 11.02 10.64 2.46
C LEU A 233 9.57 10.19 2.21
N LEU A 234 8.94 9.51 3.18
CA LEU A 234 7.53 9.12 3.05
C LEU A 234 6.62 10.34 3.00
N VAL A 235 6.82 11.31 3.88
CA VAL A 235 5.99 12.54 3.91
C VAL A 235 6.09 13.28 2.57
N VAL A 236 7.30 13.44 2.02
CA VAL A 236 7.50 14.04 0.70
C VAL A 236 6.76 13.23 -0.38
N ASN A 237 6.89 11.91 -0.37
CA ASN A 237 6.17 11.04 -1.30
C ASN A 237 4.64 11.19 -1.20
N LEU A 238 4.08 11.27 0.02
CA LEU A 238 2.65 11.48 0.24
C LEU A 238 2.19 12.87 -0.25
N VAL A 239 3.01 13.90 -0.10
CA VAL A 239 2.72 15.24 -0.65
C VAL A 239 2.67 15.20 -2.17
N VAL A 240 3.66 14.57 -2.82
CA VAL A 240 3.66 14.41 -4.29
C VAL A 240 2.45 13.59 -4.74
N GLN A 241 2.10 12.53 -4.02
CA GLN A 241 0.91 11.73 -4.29
C GLN A 241 -0.38 12.55 -4.17
N PHE A 242 -0.49 13.38 -3.13
CA PHE A 242 -1.63 14.26 -2.92
C PHE A 242 -1.78 15.29 -4.05
N ILE A 243 -0.66 15.86 -4.52
CA ILE A 243 -0.65 16.77 -5.68
C ILE A 243 -1.11 16.02 -6.95
N ALA A 244 -0.63 14.80 -7.17
CA ALA A 244 -1.03 13.98 -8.32
C ALA A 244 -2.53 13.67 -8.33
N ASP A 245 -3.08 13.25 -7.19
CA ASP A 245 -4.51 13.00 -7.02
C ASP A 245 -5.34 14.27 -7.19
N HIS A 246 -4.85 15.41 -6.67
CA HIS A 246 -5.52 16.70 -6.84
C HIS A 246 -5.56 17.16 -8.30
N GLN A 247 -4.44 17.07 -9.02
CA GLN A 247 -4.39 17.37 -10.46
C GLN A 247 -5.36 16.50 -11.27
N GLN A 248 -5.45 15.21 -10.95
CA GLN A 248 -6.42 14.32 -11.60
C GLN A 248 -7.86 14.74 -11.30
N GLN A 249 -8.17 15.06 -10.05
CA GLN A 249 -9.51 15.47 -9.65
C GLN A 249 -9.93 16.78 -10.31
N GLU A 250 -9.06 17.80 -10.31
CA GLU A 250 -9.34 19.08 -10.97
C GLU A 250 -9.62 18.89 -12.46
N TYR A 251 -8.81 18.06 -13.13
CA TYR A 251 -9.02 17.72 -14.53
C TYR A 251 -10.38 17.03 -14.75
N GLN A 252 -10.71 16.02 -13.95
CA GLN A 252 -11.97 15.29 -14.10
C GLN A 252 -13.19 16.17 -13.81
N ASN A 253 -13.10 17.07 -12.84
CA ASN A 253 -14.15 18.06 -12.55
C ASN A 253 -14.33 19.01 -13.74
N PHE A 254 -13.23 19.60 -14.24
CA PHE A 254 -13.26 20.47 -15.41
C PHE A 254 -13.87 19.79 -16.64
N LYS A 255 -13.44 18.56 -16.93
CA LYS A 255 -13.96 17.75 -18.03
C LYS A 255 -15.47 17.47 -17.91
N ARG A 256 -15.99 17.34 -16.69
CA ARG A 256 -17.43 17.19 -16.42
C ARG A 256 -18.19 18.51 -16.40
N GLY A 257 -17.50 19.64 -16.55
CA GLY A 257 -18.09 20.97 -16.44
C GLY A 257 -18.42 21.38 -14.99
N ASN A 258 -17.76 20.76 -14.01
CA ASN A 258 -18.02 20.99 -12.58
C ASN A 258 -16.81 21.65 -11.88
N ASP A 259 -17.09 22.43 -10.84
CA ASP A 259 -16.11 22.99 -9.91
C ASP A 259 -15.60 21.94 -8.91
N ILE A 260 -14.81 22.36 -7.92
CA ILE A 260 -14.31 21.48 -6.85
C ILE A 260 -15.40 20.97 -5.89
N THR A 261 -16.55 21.64 -5.84
CA THR A 261 -17.71 21.30 -5.01
C THR A 261 -18.75 20.45 -5.74
N GLY A 262 -18.58 20.22 -7.03
CA GLY A 262 -19.49 19.49 -7.90
C GLY A 262 -20.60 20.36 -8.53
N LYS A 263 -20.53 21.68 -8.41
CA LYS A 263 -21.45 22.62 -9.06
C LYS A 263 -20.99 22.92 -10.49
N PRO A 264 -21.90 23.27 -11.41
CA PRO A 264 -21.51 23.68 -12.76
C PRO A 264 -20.52 24.85 -12.74
N LEU A 265 -19.47 24.77 -13.55
CA LEU A 265 -18.49 25.85 -13.71
C LEU A 265 -19.16 27.10 -14.31
N THR A 266 -18.87 28.24 -13.72
CA THR A 266 -19.18 29.54 -14.34
C THR A 266 -18.26 29.80 -15.54
N VAL A 267 -18.69 30.71 -16.42
CA VAL A 267 -17.87 31.14 -17.58
C VAL A 267 -16.53 31.72 -17.14
N SER A 268 -16.50 32.47 -16.03
CA SER A 268 -15.27 33.02 -15.45
C SER A 268 -14.33 31.92 -14.97
N GLU A 269 -14.84 30.93 -14.23
CA GLU A 269 -14.02 29.83 -13.70
C GLU A 269 -13.46 28.95 -14.80
N ALA A 270 -14.27 28.66 -15.82
CA ALA A 270 -13.83 27.92 -17.00
C ALA A 270 -12.70 28.65 -17.75
N ARG A 271 -12.75 30.00 -17.83
CA ARG A 271 -11.70 30.82 -18.46
C ARG A 271 -10.43 30.93 -17.61
N SER A 272 -10.53 30.90 -16.28
CA SER A 272 -9.38 30.93 -15.37
C SER A 272 -8.77 29.55 -15.09
N SER A 273 -9.37 28.48 -15.60
CA SER A 273 -8.90 27.11 -15.42
C SER A 273 -7.52 26.88 -16.04
N ARG A 274 -6.73 25.99 -15.42
CA ARG A 274 -5.47 25.49 -16.01
C ARG A 274 -5.70 24.59 -17.23
N TYR A 275 -6.94 24.13 -17.43
CA TYR A 275 -7.36 23.24 -18.50
C TYR A 275 -8.20 23.98 -19.54
N THR A 276 -8.06 23.57 -20.80
CA THR A 276 -8.77 24.17 -21.93
C THR A 276 -9.86 23.21 -22.47
N PRO A 277 -10.81 23.69 -23.29
CA PRO A 277 -11.74 22.80 -23.99
C PRO A 277 -11.04 21.73 -24.84
N SER A 278 -9.86 22.02 -25.40
CA SER A 278 -9.05 21.02 -26.11
C SER A 278 -8.51 19.93 -25.18
N ASP A 279 -8.14 20.25 -23.93
CA ASP A 279 -7.77 19.25 -22.94
C ASP A 279 -8.96 18.35 -22.57
N ALA A 280 -10.15 18.93 -22.37
CA ALA A 280 -11.36 18.16 -22.09
C ALA A 280 -11.73 17.22 -23.25
N LYS A 281 -11.57 17.70 -24.50
CA LYS A 281 -11.78 16.91 -25.72
C LYS A 281 -10.79 15.74 -25.81
N ARG A 282 -9.52 15.94 -25.47
CA ARG A 282 -8.48 14.89 -25.43
C ARG A 282 -8.87 13.75 -24.50
N GLY A 283 -9.52 14.05 -23.38
CA GLY A 283 -10.17 13.05 -22.53
C GLY A 283 -9.32 12.48 -21.40
N PHE A 284 -8.03 12.79 -21.32
CA PHE A 284 -7.13 12.45 -20.21
C PHE A 284 -6.18 13.61 -19.86
N VAL A 285 -5.69 13.63 -18.61
CA VAL A 285 -4.76 14.66 -18.12
C VAL A 285 -3.35 14.41 -18.66
N THR A 286 -2.67 15.48 -19.08
CA THR A 286 -1.27 15.44 -19.50
C THR A 286 -0.42 16.53 -18.86
N LYS A 287 -1.02 17.44 -18.07
CA LYS A 287 -0.32 18.58 -17.46
C LYS A 287 0.16 18.25 -16.03
N GLY A 288 1.17 18.97 -15.57
CA GLY A 288 1.71 18.82 -14.21
C GLY A 288 2.53 17.54 -14.05
N LEU A 289 2.32 16.78 -12.98
CA LEU A 289 3.01 15.51 -12.74
C LEU A 289 2.69 14.47 -13.83
N TRP A 290 1.51 14.60 -14.45
CA TRP A 290 1.07 13.74 -15.54
C TRP A 290 1.89 13.94 -16.83
N ALA A 291 2.63 15.03 -16.98
CA ALA A 291 3.57 15.17 -18.11
C ALA A 291 4.81 14.26 -17.95
N TRP A 292 5.09 13.82 -16.72
CA TRP A 292 6.31 13.09 -16.35
C TRP A 292 6.07 11.62 -16.05
N SER A 293 4.84 11.27 -15.65
CA SER A 293 4.40 9.92 -15.35
C SER A 293 2.94 9.81 -15.74
N ARG A 294 2.54 8.71 -16.38
CA ARG A 294 1.13 8.48 -16.72
C ARG A 294 0.29 8.09 -15.51
N HIS A 295 0.92 7.63 -14.43
CA HIS A 295 0.28 7.31 -13.16
C HIS A 295 1.15 7.78 -11.97
N PRO A 296 1.32 9.10 -11.77
CA PRO A 296 2.21 9.62 -10.73
C PRO A 296 1.71 9.24 -9.32
N ASN A 297 0.40 9.16 -9.12
CA ASN A 297 -0.20 8.71 -7.88
C ASN A 297 0.03 7.19 -7.61
N PHE A 298 -0.01 6.34 -8.64
CA PHE A 298 0.32 4.90 -8.49
C PHE A 298 1.82 4.68 -8.29
N ALA A 299 2.67 5.51 -8.90
CA ALA A 299 4.11 5.48 -8.65
C ALA A 299 4.41 5.81 -7.19
N CYS A 300 3.82 6.88 -6.65
CA CYS A 300 3.96 7.23 -5.24
C CYS A 300 3.38 6.14 -4.33
N GLU A 301 2.26 5.52 -4.70
CA GLU A 301 1.65 4.43 -3.94
C GLU A 301 2.59 3.22 -3.84
N GLN A 302 3.16 2.77 -4.95
CA GLN A 302 4.19 1.72 -4.96
C GLN A 302 5.41 2.11 -4.12
N THR A 303 5.85 3.37 -4.22
CA THR A 303 7.00 3.91 -3.47
C THR A 303 6.77 3.88 -1.97
N THR A 304 5.55 4.15 -1.49
CA THR A 304 5.21 4.10 -0.06
C THR A 304 5.62 2.78 0.57
N TRP A 305 5.35 1.67 -0.09
CA TRP A 305 5.66 0.33 0.42
C TRP A 305 7.14 0.02 0.41
N TRP A 306 7.88 0.55 -0.58
CA TRP A 306 9.34 0.50 -0.58
C TRP A 306 9.93 1.31 0.58
N ILE A 307 9.42 2.53 0.82
CA ILE A 307 9.88 3.40 1.91
C ILE A 307 9.61 2.76 3.28
N LEU A 308 8.41 2.21 3.51
CA LEU A 308 8.09 1.49 4.74
C LEU A 308 8.96 0.24 4.93
N TRP A 309 9.28 -0.45 3.84
CA TRP A 309 10.19 -1.59 3.88
C TRP A 309 11.63 -1.17 4.26
N LEU A 310 12.11 0.03 3.93
CA LEU A 310 13.47 0.51 4.27
C LEU A 310 13.77 0.52 5.78
N PHE A 311 12.76 0.56 6.66
CA PHE A 311 12.96 0.40 8.10
C PHE A 311 13.57 -0.96 8.49
N VAL A 312 13.36 -2.00 7.66
CA VAL A 312 13.94 -3.33 7.88
C VAL A 312 15.46 -3.29 7.69
N PRO A 313 16.02 -2.99 6.50
CA PRO A 313 17.47 -2.88 6.37
C PRO A 313 18.05 -1.81 7.29
N LEU A 314 17.36 -0.70 7.58
CA LEU A 314 17.83 0.28 8.59
C LEU A 314 18.11 -0.39 9.95
N THR A 315 17.22 -1.27 10.40
CA THR A 315 17.32 -1.99 11.68
C THR A 315 18.54 -2.93 11.72
N PHE A 316 18.85 -3.61 10.61
CA PHE A 316 19.86 -4.68 10.58
C PHE A 316 21.21 -4.28 9.97
N TYR A 317 21.26 -3.19 9.19
CA TYR A 317 22.50 -2.79 8.51
C TYR A 317 23.55 -2.36 9.54
N PRO A 318 24.82 -2.81 9.43
CA PRO A 318 25.85 -2.52 10.41
C PRO A 318 26.07 -1.02 10.59
N SER A 319 26.35 -0.60 11.82
CA SER A 319 26.77 0.78 12.13
C SER A 319 28.25 1.02 11.85
N SER A 320 29.05 -0.04 11.68
CA SER A 320 30.48 0.03 11.38
C SER A 320 30.75 0.25 9.89
N HIS A 321 31.78 1.03 9.56
CA HIS A 321 32.25 1.24 8.19
C HIS A 321 32.77 -0.05 7.50
N HIS A 322 33.11 -1.07 8.28
CA HIS A 322 33.43 -2.39 7.77
C HIS A 322 32.16 -3.21 7.62
N VAL A 323 31.72 -3.33 6.36
CA VAL A 323 30.58 -4.15 5.97
C VAL A 323 31.11 -5.55 5.63
N ALA A 324 31.05 -6.47 6.60
CA ALA A 324 31.58 -7.83 6.45
C ALA A 324 30.79 -8.70 5.46
N ARG A 325 29.60 -8.26 5.03
CA ARG A 325 28.67 -9.01 4.16
C ARG A 325 28.08 -8.14 3.06
N PRO A 326 27.85 -8.65 1.85
CA PRO A 326 27.25 -7.88 0.77
C PRO A 326 25.93 -7.19 1.19
N ALA A 327 25.74 -5.94 0.76
CA ALA A 327 24.55 -5.15 1.13
C ALA A 327 23.23 -5.85 0.75
N PHE A 328 23.20 -6.60 -0.37
CA PHE A 328 22.00 -7.30 -0.82
C PHE A 328 21.48 -8.34 0.19
N GLU A 329 22.33 -8.91 1.05
CA GLU A 329 21.90 -9.87 2.07
C GLU A 329 21.01 -9.25 3.15
N TYR A 330 21.12 -7.93 3.36
CA TYR A 330 20.23 -7.18 4.27
C TYR A 330 18.92 -6.78 3.57
N LEU A 331 18.94 -6.70 2.23
CA LEU A 331 17.80 -6.28 1.40
C LEU A 331 16.90 -7.47 1.02
N VAL A 332 17.47 -8.62 0.67
CA VAL A 332 16.69 -9.78 0.22
C VAL A 332 16.26 -10.61 1.43
N ASN A 333 15.11 -10.25 2.00
CA ASN A 333 14.47 -10.94 3.12
C ASN A 333 12.95 -10.99 2.92
N ALA A 334 12.22 -11.74 3.75
CA ALA A 334 10.77 -11.94 3.56
C ALA A 334 9.95 -10.64 3.55
N ALA A 335 10.40 -9.57 4.21
CA ALA A 335 9.67 -8.30 4.22
C ALA A 335 9.66 -7.61 2.85
N ILE A 336 10.59 -7.93 1.94
CA ILE A 336 10.59 -7.38 0.56
C ILE A 336 9.35 -7.80 -0.22
N ALA A 337 8.65 -8.85 0.22
CA ALA A 337 7.38 -9.26 -0.36
C ALA A 337 6.32 -8.14 -0.29
N SER A 338 6.35 -7.27 0.74
CA SER A 338 5.40 -6.15 0.90
C SER A 338 5.39 -5.22 -0.34
N PRO A 339 6.51 -4.55 -0.69
CA PRO A 339 6.53 -3.71 -1.89
C PRO A 339 6.40 -4.48 -3.21
N LEU A 340 6.91 -5.72 -3.30
CA LEU A 340 6.83 -6.50 -4.54
C LEU A 340 5.41 -6.96 -4.88
N LEU A 341 4.62 -7.33 -3.87
CA LEU A 341 3.20 -7.67 -4.04
C LEU A 341 2.39 -6.45 -4.45
N MET A 342 2.69 -5.28 -3.86
CA MET A 342 2.09 -4.02 -4.26
C MET A 342 2.38 -3.67 -5.73
N ASN A 343 3.64 -3.77 -6.16
CA ASN A 343 3.99 -3.59 -7.56
C ASN A 343 3.25 -4.58 -8.48
N SER A 344 3.17 -5.85 -8.07
CA SER A 344 2.46 -6.92 -8.80
C SER A 344 0.96 -6.65 -8.94
N LEU A 345 0.35 -5.89 -8.04
CA LEU A 345 -1.03 -5.45 -8.16
C LEU A 345 -1.20 -4.22 -9.06
N PHE A 346 -0.36 -3.20 -8.84
CA PHE A 346 -0.50 -1.92 -9.53
C PHE A 346 -0.20 -2.02 -11.03
N LEU A 347 0.73 -2.89 -11.44
CA LEU A 347 1.09 -3.03 -12.85
C LEU A 347 -0.06 -3.58 -13.72
N PRO A 348 -0.68 -4.75 -13.43
CA PRO A 348 -1.85 -5.22 -14.19
C PRO A 348 -3.04 -4.25 -14.12
N SER A 349 -3.26 -3.63 -12.95
CA SER A 349 -4.31 -2.64 -12.77
C SER A 349 -4.13 -1.42 -13.66
N ALA A 350 -2.90 -0.89 -13.76
CA ALA A 350 -2.55 0.21 -14.64
C ALA A 350 -2.72 -0.19 -16.11
N LEU A 351 -2.18 -1.34 -16.52
CA LEU A 351 -2.32 -1.86 -17.89
C LEU A 351 -3.77 -1.96 -18.33
N PHE A 352 -4.64 -2.54 -17.50
CA PHE A 352 -6.07 -2.63 -17.78
C PHE A 352 -6.73 -1.25 -17.86
N SER A 353 -6.39 -0.33 -16.95
CA SER A 353 -6.93 1.04 -16.96
C SER A 353 -6.51 1.83 -18.20
N GLU A 354 -5.27 1.63 -18.66
CA GLU A 354 -4.74 2.23 -19.87
C GLU A 354 -5.36 1.64 -21.13
N GLU A 355 -5.62 0.33 -21.16
CA GLU A 355 -6.34 -0.33 -22.27
C GLU A 355 -7.73 0.30 -22.45
N VAL A 356 -8.51 0.38 -21.37
CA VAL A 356 -9.84 1.03 -21.37
C VAL A 356 -9.74 2.50 -21.80
N SER A 357 -8.69 3.20 -21.36
CA SER A 357 -8.47 4.60 -21.76
C SER A 357 -8.13 4.73 -23.24
N ALA A 358 -7.32 3.83 -23.80
CA ALA A 358 -6.91 3.83 -25.20
C ALA A 358 -8.03 3.39 -26.15
N GLU A 359 -8.97 2.57 -25.70
CA GLU A 359 -10.20 2.26 -26.43
C GLU A 359 -11.11 3.49 -26.53
N LYS A 360 -11.19 4.27 -25.45
CA LYS A 360 -12.06 5.46 -25.37
C LYS A 360 -11.45 6.71 -26.01
N TYR A 361 -10.13 6.86 -25.93
CA TYR A 361 -9.37 8.04 -26.37
C TYR A 361 -8.19 7.59 -27.25
N PRO A 362 -8.33 7.61 -28.60
CA PRO A 362 -7.29 7.13 -29.51
C PRO A 362 -5.91 7.78 -29.29
N GLU A 363 -5.88 9.06 -28.92
CA GLU A 363 -4.66 9.84 -28.64
C GLU A 363 -3.90 9.33 -27.40
N TYR A 364 -4.55 8.55 -26.52
CA TYR A 364 -3.90 7.96 -25.34
C TYR A 364 -2.72 7.06 -25.73
N ARG A 365 -2.78 6.42 -26.90
CA ARG A 365 -1.66 5.60 -27.41
C ARG A 365 -0.42 6.44 -27.70
N GLN A 366 -0.58 7.70 -28.11
CA GLN A 366 0.57 8.60 -28.28
C GLN A 366 1.13 9.04 -26.93
N TYR A 367 0.27 9.25 -25.95
CA TYR A 367 0.68 9.53 -24.58
C TYR A 367 1.49 8.38 -23.97
N GLN A 368 1.06 7.12 -24.18
CA GLN A 368 1.82 5.92 -23.79
C GLN A 368 3.21 5.85 -24.45
N ARG A 369 3.33 6.31 -25.71
CA ARG A 369 4.62 6.36 -26.41
C ARG A 369 5.52 7.45 -25.85
N ARG A 370 4.95 8.60 -25.45
CA ARG A 370 5.69 9.81 -25.08
C ARG A 370 6.09 9.91 -23.61
N VAL A 371 5.24 9.46 -22.69
CA VAL A 371 5.39 9.60 -21.24
C VAL A 371 5.46 8.21 -20.63
N GLY A 372 6.31 7.98 -19.64
CA GLY A 372 6.47 6.68 -18.97
C GLY A 372 5.37 6.35 -17.96
N MET A 373 5.18 5.07 -17.64
CA MET A 373 4.01 4.62 -16.87
C MET A 373 4.02 5.09 -15.41
N PHE A 374 5.11 4.83 -14.69
CA PHE A 374 5.22 5.11 -13.26
C PHE A 374 6.31 6.13 -12.96
N TRP A 375 7.55 5.87 -13.38
CA TRP A 375 8.70 6.72 -13.05
C TRP A 375 9.17 7.53 -14.26
N PRO A 376 9.51 8.81 -14.08
CA PRO A 376 10.08 9.63 -15.15
C PRO A 376 11.48 9.14 -15.56
N ILE A 377 12.24 8.59 -14.62
CA ILE A 377 13.57 8.04 -14.85
C ILE A 377 13.51 6.52 -14.68
N PRO A 378 14.00 5.73 -15.66
CA PRO A 378 14.54 6.16 -16.96
C PRO A 378 13.48 6.43 -18.03
N ASP A 379 12.22 6.05 -17.82
CA ASP A 379 11.23 5.83 -18.90
C ASP A 379 10.88 7.11 -19.70
N THR A 380 10.35 8.15 -19.05
CA THR A 380 9.98 9.41 -19.71
C THR A 380 11.19 10.15 -20.27
N LEU A 381 12.33 10.13 -19.57
CA LEU A 381 13.55 10.77 -20.07
C LEU A 381 14.12 10.07 -21.30
N ALA A 382 14.16 8.73 -21.30
CA ALA A 382 14.59 7.95 -22.45
C ALA A 382 13.69 8.20 -23.67
N ARG A 383 12.36 8.27 -23.47
CA ARG A 383 11.40 8.64 -24.53
C ARG A 383 11.64 10.07 -25.03
N SER A 384 11.90 11.00 -24.12
CA SER A 384 12.20 12.39 -24.49
C SER A 384 13.49 12.49 -25.32
N ALA A 385 14.53 11.73 -24.96
CA ALA A 385 15.74 11.62 -25.76
C ALA A 385 15.48 10.98 -27.12
N TYR A 386 14.69 9.90 -27.20
CA TYR A 386 14.29 9.29 -28.46
C TYR A 386 13.59 10.28 -29.40
N TYR A 387 12.59 11.03 -28.92
CA TYR A 387 11.92 12.06 -29.73
C TYR A 387 12.78 13.30 -29.98
N GLY A 388 13.84 13.51 -29.19
CA GLY A 388 14.82 14.58 -29.37
C GLY A 388 15.80 14.28 -30.50
N PHE A 389 16.31 13.05 -30.56
CA PHE A 389 17.50 12.70 -31.34
C PHE A 389 17.31 11.60 -32.39
N VAL A 390 16.27 10.77 -32.25
CA VAL A 390 16.12 9.54 -33.07
C VAL A 390 14.85 9.55 -33.93
N ALA A 391 13.71 9.98 -33.39
CA ALA A 391 12.45 9.96 -34.12
C ALA A 391 12.45 10.93 -35.31
N ASP A 392 11.83 10.51 -36.43
CA ASP A 392 11.66 11.40 -37.58
C ASP A 392 10.77 12.61 -37.22
N LYS A 393 10.97 13.71 -37.96
CA LYS A 393 10.32 15.00 -37.67
C LYS A 393 8.79 14.90 -37.72
N ALA A 394 8.22 14.12 -38.64
CA ALA A 394 6.78 13.99 -38.78
C ALA A 394 6.18 13.20 -37.62
N THR A 395 6.82 12.10 -37.22
CA THR A 395 6.43 11.31 -36.04
C THR A 395 6.52 12.12 -34.76
N LYS A 396 7.61 12.88 -34.57
CA LYS A 396 7.74 13.79 -33.43
C LYS A 396 6.60 14.82 -33.41
N GLN A 397 6.38 15.53 -34.51
CA GLN A 397 5.33 16.56 -34.59
C GLN A 397 3.95 16.00 -34.28
N ARG A 398 3.60 14.83 -34.84
CA ARG A 398 2.33 14.16 -34.56
C ARG A 398 2.18 13.79 -33.09
N VAL A 399 3.18 13.12 -32.51
CA VAL A 399 3.11 12.70 -31.09
C VAL A 399 3.03 13.91 -30.15
N GLU A 400 3.85 14.94 -30.37
CA GLU A 400 3.83 16.15 -29.55
C GLU A 400 2.48 16.90 -29.69
N ALA A 401 1.91 16.97 -30.90
CA ALA A 401 0.60 17.58 -31.12
C ALA A 401 -0.54 16.77 -30.46
N ASP A 402 -0.51 15.44 -30.56
CA ASP A 402 -1.54 14.57 -29.98
C ASP A 402 -1.48 14.54 -28.45
N VAL A 403 -0.30 14.73 -27.84
CA VAL A 403 -0.09 14.64 -26.38
C VAL A 403 -0.17 15.99 -25.68
N TRP A 404 0.34 17.06 -26.29
CA TRP A 404 0.36 18.40 -25.68
C TRP A 404 -0.65 19.34 -26.32
N GLY A 405 -1.19 18.99 -27.47
CA GLY A 405 -1.98 19.88 -28.31
C GLY A 405 -1.09 20.52 -29.36
N SER A 406 -1.68 20.92 -30.50
CA SER A 406 -0.98 21.80 -31.42
C SER A 406 -0.71 23.13 -30.69
N PRO A 407 0.48 23.74 -30.80
CA PRO A 407 0.62 25.13 -30.42
C PRO A 407 -0.48 25.86 -31.19
N ALA A 408 -1.31 26.63 -30.48
CA ALA A 408 -2.25 27.49 -31.17
C ALA A 408 -1.43 28.24 -32.21
N VAL A 409 -1.70 28.00 -33.49
CA VAL A 409 -1.40 29.00 -34.50
C VAL A 409 -1.99 30.25 -33.89
N HIS A 410 -1.15 31.22 -33.52
CA HIS A 410 -1.64 32.50 -33.02
C HIS A 410 -2.79 32.86 -33.92
N ASP A 411 -4.00 32.79 -33.37
CA ASP A 411 -5.19 33.22 -34.06
C ASP A 411 -4.89 34.69 -34.31
N LYS A 412 -4.43 34.97 -35.54
CA LYS A 412 -4.49 36.29 -36.13
C LYS A 412 -5.97 36.56 -36.31
N LEU A 413 -6.66 36.75 -35.19
CA LEU A 413 -7.92 37.47 -35.14
C LEU A 413 -7.54 38.90 -35.50
N LYS A 414 -7.70 39.17 -36.80
CA LYS A 414 -7.93 40.50 -37.33
C LYS A 414 -9.19 41.08 -36.71
#